data_AF-A0A496CD79-F1
#
_entry.id   AF-A0A496CD79-F1
#
_cell.length_a   1.000
_cell.length_b   1.000
_cell.length_c   1.000
_cell.angle_alpha   90.00
_cell.angle_beta   90.00
_cell.angle_gamma   90.00
#
_symmetry.space_group_name_H-M   'P 1'
#
loop_
_entity.id
_entity.type
_entity.pdbx_description
1 polymer ?
#
loop_
_entity_poly.entity_id
_entity_poly.type
_entity_poly.pdbx_seq_one_letter_code
_entity_poly.pdbx_strand_id
1 'polypeptide(L)'
;MKKLLLLIIFLSCWTILPAQLSYGTTGLLHAPSADMQKDKTVMLGGNFLHQELTPPKFNFNTWNYYLNVTIFPFLEVAYTCTLFTAESLGLDKHGYSGFTNQDRYFSARLRVLKESKYIPAVVLGTSDPFTSSGHKFASATGNGYFCRYYLAATKHFQLGRETLGVHLSYLYNRREDYPLNGVAGGITYNPSFAPHLNVIAEYDSKDFAMGATYLLFNHIHFQFELQRMKYFSGGLCYKIYLR
;
A
#
# COMPACT_ATOMS: atom_id res chain seq x y z
N MET A 1 26.99 -7.36 -31.98
CA MET A 1 26.17 -6.22 -31.46
C MET A 1 24.67 -6.37 -31.75
N LYS A 2 24.23 -6.68 -32.99
CA LYS A 2 22.79 -6.89 -33.30
C LYS A 2 22.14 -8.15 -32.66
N LYS A 3 22.90 -9.22 -32.37
CA LYS A 3 22.38 -10.46 -31.74
C LYS A 3 22.22 -10.38 -30.21
N LEU A 4 22.90 -9.44 -29.52
CA LEU A 4 22.78 -9.22 -28.07
C LEU A 4 21.53 -8.39 -27.72
N LEU A 5 21.16 -7.48 -28.61
CA LEU A 5 19.93 -6.68 -28.50
C LEU A 5 18.67 -7.53 -28.77
N LEU A 6 18.79 -8.50 -29.68
CA LEU A 6 17.76 -9.49 -29.96
C LEU A 6 17.58 -10.48 -28.83
N LEU A 7 18.57 -10.64 -27.94
CA LEU A 7 18.47 -11.32 -26.65
C LEU A 7 17.68 -10.46 -25.64
N ILE A 8 16.45 -10.18 -26.04
CA ILE A 8 15.36 -10.77 -25.28
C ILE A 8 15.14 -9.97 -23.97
N ILE A 9 14.36 -8.88 -23.96
CA ILE A 9 13.20 -8.54 -24.82
C ILE A 9 12.12 -9.66 -24.85
N PHE A 10 12.44 -10.89 -24.45
CA PHE A 10 11.51 -12.02 -24.24
C PHE A 10 11.24 -12.26 -22.74
N LEU A 11 12.01 -11.65 -21.83
CA LEU A 11 11.81 -11.78 -20.38
C LEU A 11 11.18 -10.55 -19.74
N SER A 12 10.93 -9.48 -20.51
CA SER A 12 10.15 -8.33 -20.04
C SER A 12 8.69 -8.74 -19.86
N CYS A 13 8.32 -9.12 -18.64
CA CYS A 13 6.93 -9.21 -18.23
C CYS A 13 6.47 -7.79 -17.90
N TRP A 14 5.64 -7.21 -18.78
CA TRP A 14 5.13 -5.86 -18.63
C TRP A 14 4.12 -5.85 -17.50
N THR A 15 4.56 -5.46 -16.31
CA THR A 15 3.67 -5.28 -15.16
C THR A 15 3.87 -3.88 -14.62
N ILE A 16 2.86 -3.04 -14.80
CA ILE A 16 2.71 -1.83 -14.02
C ILE A 16 2.75 -2.26 -12.55
N LEU A 17 3.68 -1.70 -11.78
CA LEU A 17 3.92 -2.11 -10.40
C LEU A 17 2.97 -1.37 -9.48
N PRO A 18 2.07 -2.10 -8.81
CA PRO A 18 1.28 -1.49 -7.76
C PRO A 18 2.15 -1.34 -6.49
N ALA A 19 2.07 -0.19 -5.83
CA ALA A 19 2.74 0.13 -4.57
C ALA A 19 1.78 -0.04 -3.37
N GLN A 20 2.07 0.48 -2.17
CA GLN A 20 1.26 0.47 -0.93
C GLN A 20 1.67 -0.64 0.06
N LEU A 21 2.96 -0.97 0.02
CA LEU A 21 3.57 -1.92 0.94
C LEU A 21 3.40 -1.47 2.40
N SER A 22 3.38 -0.17 2.69
CA SER A 22 3.21 0.39 4.04
C SER A 22 1.87 0.02 4.69
N TYR A 23 0.81 -0.27 3.92
CA TYR A 23 -0.47 -0.80 4.46
C TYR A 23 -0.71 -2.28 4.14
N GLY A 24 0.27 -2.94 3.53
CA GLY A 24 0.19 -4.35 3.16
C GLY A 24 -0.79 -4.64 2.03
N THR A 25 -1.16 -3.63 1.24
CA THR A 25 -2.02 -3.78 0.06
C THR A 25 -1.35 -3.23 -1.18
N THR A 26 -2.01 -3.40 -2.31
CA THR A 26 -1.69 -2.73 -3.56
C THR A 26 -2.38 -1.34 -3.61
N GLY A 27 -1.72 -0.33 -4.18
CA GLY A 27 -2.09 1.09 -4.19
C GLY A 27 -0.92 2.00 -4.59
N LEU A 28 -0.92 3.24 -4.09
CA LEU A 28 0.20 4.18 -4.19
C LEU A 28 1.15 4.07 -2.99
N LEU A 29 1.58 5.13 -2.32
CA LEU A 29 2.36 5.02 -1.08
C LEU A 29 1.39 4.77 0.10
N HIS A 30 0.38 5.64 0.20
CA HIS A 30 -0.70 5.61 1.20
C HIS A 30 -2.08 5.73 0.57
N ALA A 31 -2.20 6.49 -0.51
CA ALA A 31 -3.45 6.63 -1.24
C ALA A 31 -3.82 5.32 -1.96
N PRO A 32 -5.08 4.86 -1.90
CA PRO A 32 -5.50 3.70 -2.67
C PRO A 32 -5.47 3.97 -4.18
N SER A 33 -5.05 2.96 -4.95
CA SER A 33 -5.25 2.92 -6.40
C SER A 33 -6.22 1.80 -6.78
N ALA A 34 -6.60 1.74 -8.06
CA ALA A 34 -7.37 0.63 -8.61
C ALA A 34 -6.51 -0.45 -9.28
N ASP A 35 -5.19 -0.38 -9.08
CA ASP A 35 -4.28 -1.43 -9.51
C ASP A 35 -4.53 -2.72 -8.74
N MET A 36 -4.14 -3.84 -9.34
CA MET A 36 -4.22 -5.16 -8.72
C MET A 36 -2.96 -5.93 -9.06
N GLN A 37 -2.46 -6.78 -8.15
CA GLN A 37 -1.45 -7.75 -8.54
C GLN A 37 -2.02 -8.78 -9.53
N LYS A 38 -1.14 -9.61 -10.07
CA LYS A 38 -1.55 -10.80 -10.82
C LYS A 38 -2.31 -11.76 -9.92
N ASP A 39 -3.15 -12.59 -10.53
CA ASP A 39 -3.77 -13.70 -9.82
C ASP A 39 -2.73 -14.61 -9.17
N LYS A 40 -3.11 -15.22 -8.05
CA LYS A 40 -2.25 -16.11 -7.28
C LYS A 40 -0.94 -15.47 -6.80
N THR A 41 -0.93 -14.16 -6.58
CA THR A 41 0.22 -13.47 -6.01
C THR A 41 0.12 -13.44 -4.49
N VAL A 42 1.17 -13.88 -3.80
CA VAL A 42 1.35 -13.72 -2.36
C VAL A 42 2.45 -12.71 -2.11
N MET A 43 2.23 -11.80 -1.16
CA MET A 43 3.15 -10.74 -0.78
C MET A 43 3.40 -10.82 0.72
N LEU A 44 4.67 -10.97 1.09
CA LEU A 44 5.14 -10.98 2.47
C LEU A 44 6.06 -9.78 2.66
N GLY A 45 5.69 -8.83 3.50
CA GLY A 45 6.50 -7.63 3.66
C GLY A 45 6.55 -7.11 5.07
N GLY A 46 7.46 -6.16 5.27
CA GLY A 46 7.58 -5.40 6.49
C GLY A 46 8.22 -4.06 6.23
N ASN A 47 7.79 -3.06 6.99
CA ASN A 47 8.18 -1.68 6.78
C ASN A 47 8.49 -1.01 8.12
N PHE A 48 9.43 -0.07 8.07
CA PHE A 48 9.55 0.99 9.07
C PHE A 48 8.49 2.06 8.77
N LEU A 49 7.78 2.48 9.80
CA LEU A 49 6.73 3.49 9.74
C LEU A 49 7.07 4.64 10.69
N HIS A 50 7.18 5.84 10.13
CA HIS A 50 7.26 7.05 10.94
C HIS A 50 5.93 7.31 11.66
N GLN A 51 5.97 7.89 12.86
CA GLN A 51 4.75 8.17 13.66
C GLN A 51 3.71 9.04 12.95
N GLU A 52 4.13 9.86 11.98
CA GLU A 52 3.25 10.77 11.23
C GLU A 52 2.36 10.02 10.23
N LEU A 53 2.77 8.81 9.85
CA LEU A 53 2.06 7.90 8.96
C LEU A 53 1.02 7.07 9.71
N THR A 54 1.28 6.81 10.99
CA THR A 54 0.40 6.01 11.83
C THR A 54 -0.74 6.86 12.41
N PRO A 55 -1.81 6.21 12.92
CA PRO A 55 -2.86 6.90 13.65
C PRO A 55 -2.29 7.75 14.79
N PRO A 56 -2.86 8.93 15.12
CA PRO A 56 -2.31 9.86 16.10
C PRO A 56 -2.03 9.27 17.48
N LYS A 57 -2.75 8.21 17.87
CA LYS A 57 -2.51 7.47 19.11
C LYS A 57 -1.13 6.80 19.14
N PHE A 58 -0.56 6.49 17.98
CA PHE A 58 0.73 5.83 17.84
C PHE A 58 1.78 6.92 17.64
N ASN A 59 2.05 7.66 18.71
CA ASN A 59 2.95 8.82 18.73
C ASN A 59 4.43 8.42 18.83
N PHE A 60 4.82 7.35 18.13
CA PHE A 60 6.15 6.78 18.12
C PHE A 60 6.41 6.09 16.78
N ASN A 61 7.67 6.04 16.37
CA ASN A 61 8.06 5.28 15.18
C ASN A 61 7.89 3.79 15.44
N THR A 62 7.39 3.07 14.45
CA THR A 62 7.04 1.66 14.59
C THR A 62 7.41 0.88 13.33
N TRP A 63 7.13 -0.41 13.35
CA TRP A 63 7.30 -1.34 12.25
C TRP A 63 6.00 -2.06 12.01
N ASN A 64 5.77 -2.50 10.80
CA ASN A 64 4.73 -3.47 10.52
C ASN A 64 5.26 -4.68 9.75
N TYR A 65 4.46 -5.72 9.74
CA TYR A 65 4.59 -6.84 8.82
C TYR A 65 3.21 -7.23 8.31
N TYR A 66 3.17 -7.81 7.12
CA TYR A 66 1.90 -8.19 6.49
C TYR A 66 2.03 -9.41 5.60
N LEU A 67 0.88 -10.05 5.42
CA LEU A 67 0.61 -11.08 4.42
C LEU A 67 -0.50 -10.55 3.53
N ASN A 68 -0.25 -10.50 2.22
CA ASN A 68 -1.24 -10.16 1.22
C ASN A 68 -1.37 -11.28 0.20
N VAL A 69 -2.60 -11.56 -0.19
CA VAL A 69 -2.94 -12.60 -1.17
C VAL A 69 -3.90 -12.00 -2.19
N THR A 70 -3.46 -11.92 -3.43
CA THR A 70 -4.32 -11.69 -4.59
C THR A 70 -4.81 -13.04 -5.09
N ILE A 71 -6.03 -13.40 -4.70
CA ILE A 71 -6.65 -14.70 -5.00
C ILE A 71 -7.01 -14.77 -6.49
N PHE A 72 -7.70 -13.73 -6.95
CA PHE A 72 -8.12 -13.53 -8.34
C PHE A 72 -7.60 -12.16 -8.81
N PRO A 73 -7.49 -11.90 -10.12
CA PRO A 73 -6.96 -10.62 -10.60
C PRO A 73 -7.89 -9.43 -10.28
N PHE A 74 -9.03 -9.67 -9.63
CA PHE A 74 -9.98 -8.68 -9.15
C PHE A 74 -10.24 -8.76 -7.63
N LEU A 75 -9.61 -9.68 -6.89
CA LEU A 75 -9.83 -9.87 -5.45
C LEU A 75 -8.51 -10.01 -4.71
N GLU A 76 -8.23 -9.06 -3.83
CA GLU A 76 -7.04 -9.02 -2.97
C GLU A 76 -7.47 -8.90 -1.51
N VAL A 77 -6.83 -9.68 -0.64
CA VAL A 77 -7.01 -9.62 0.81
C VAL A 77 -5.65 -9.51 1.50
N ALA A 78 -5.59 -8.81 2.62
CA ALA A 78 -4.38 -8.66 3.40
C ALA A 78 -4.64 -8.76 4.90
N TYR A 79 -3.61 -9.17 5.62
CA TYR A 79 -3.53 -9.16 7.07
C TYR A 79 -2.26 -8.40 7.46
N THR A 80 -2.41 -7.33 8.22
CA THR A 80 -1.32 -6.42 8.59
C THR A 80 -1.25 -6.30 10.11
N CYS A 81 -0.02 -6.34 10.64
CA CYS A 81 0.28 -6.15 12.05
C CYS A 81 1.22 -4.97 12.24
N THR A 82 0.82 -3.98 13.02
CA THR A 82 1.68 -2.88 13.48
C THR A 82 2.20 -3.21 14.87
N LEU A 83 3.52 -3.12 15.06
CA LEU A 83 4.21 -3.57 16.27
C LEU A 83 4.26 -2.49 17.36
N PHE A 84 4.22 -2.88 18.62
CA PHE A 84 4.43 -1.99 19.75
C PHE A 84 5.62 -2.46 20.58
N THR A 85 6.51 -1.54 20.92
CA THR A 85 7.63 -1.79 21.82
C THR A 85 7.21 -1.56 23.27
N ALA A 86 7.90 -2.21 24.21
CA ALA A 86 7.68 -1.96 25.63
C ALA A 86 7.81 -0.47 25.97
N GLU A 87 8.80 0.21 25.41
CA GLU A 87 9.04 1.65 25.55
C GLU A 87 7.85 2.48 25.04
N SER A 88 7.34 2.17 23.84
CA SER A 88 6.19 2.88 23.26
C SER A 88 4.91 2.77 24.10
N LEU A 89 4.81 1.71 24.90
CA LEU A 89 3.69 1.46 25.80
C LEU A 89 3.98 1.86 27.26
N GLY A 90 5.18 2.34 27.56
CA GLY A 90 5.64 2.62 28.92
C GLY A 90 5.65 1.39 29.84
N LEU A 91 5.88 0.20 29.27
CA LEU A 91 5.96 -1.08 29.97
C LEU A 91 7.40 -1.47 30.35
N ASP A 92 8.38 -0.74 29.83
CA ASP A 92 9.79 -0.84 30.19
C ASP A 92 10.02 -0.64 31.70
N LYS A 93 9.30 0.30 32.32
CA LYS A 93 9.28 0.51 33.78
C LYS A 93 8.75 -0.69 34.59
N HIS A 94 8.12 -1.65 33.92
CA HIS A 94 7.61 -2.89 34.49
C HIS A 94 8.46 -4.11 34.11
N GLY A 95 9.68 -3.89 33.57
CA GLY A 95 10.63 -4.95 33.24
C GLY A 95 10.41 -5.61 31.88
N TYR A 96 9.47 -5.12 31.07
CA TYR A 96 9.29 -5.59 29.69
C TYR A 96 10.32 -4.98 28.75
N SER A 97 10.70 -5.69 27.69
CA SER A 97 11.64 -5.19 26.67
C SER A 97 11.27 -5.66 25.27
N GLY A 98 11.77 -4.97 24.25
CA GLY A 98 11.54 -5.32 22.84
C GLY A 98 10.09 -5.13 22.37
N PHE A 99 9.71 -5.85 21.32
CA PHE A 99 8.33 -5.90 20.82
C PHE A 99 7.46 -6.75 21.75
N THR A 100 6.42 -6.13 22.31
CA THR A 100 5.62 -6.74 23.38
C THR A 100 4.14 -6.81 23.07
N ASN A 101 3.68 -6.09 22.04
CA ASN A 101 2.29 -6.12 21.60
C ASN A 101 2.18 -5.74 20.11
N GLN A 102 1.00 -5.88 19.53
CA GLN A 102 0.70 -5.52 18.15
C GLN A 102 -0.78 -5.18 17.95
N ASP A 103 -1.05 -4.23 17.06
CA ASP A 103 -2.38 -3.97 16.52
C ASP A 103 -2.52 -4.67 15.16
N ARG A 104 -3.67 -5.29 14.90
CA ARG A 104 -3.87 -6.21 13.77
C ARG A 104 -5.13 -5.83 13.03
N TYR A 105 -5.06 -5.82 11.71
CA TYR A 105 -6.25 -5.60 10.89
C TYR A 105 -6.22 -6.38 9.58
N PHE A 106 -7.40 -6.55 9.01
CA PHE A 106 -7.58 -7.12 7.68
C PHE A 106 -7.94 -6.03 6.69
N SER A 107 -7.48 -6.21 5.45
CA SER A 107 -7.88 -5.39 4.31
C SER A 107 -8.45 -6.26 3.20
N ALA A 108 -9.37 -5.71 2.42
CA ALA A 108 -9.95 -6.36 1.26
C ALA A 108 -10.15 -5.35 0.13
N ARG A 109 -9.89 -5.78 -1.11
CA ARG A 109 -10.00 -4.97 -2.33
C ARG A 109 -10.67 -5.78 -3.42
N LEU A 110 -11.72 -5.21 -3.98
CA LEU A 110 -12.51 -5.78 -5.06
C LEU A 110 -12.49 -4.84 -6.26
N ARG A 111 -11.85 -5.25 -7.35
CA ARG A 111 -11.89 -4.53 -8.62
C ARG A 111 -13.20 -4.79 -9.32
N VAL A 112 -14.05 -3.75 -9.37
CA VAL A 112 -15.36 -3.79 -10.01
C VAL A 112 -15.30 -3.48 -11.50
N LEU A 113 -14.30 -2.71 -11.93
CA LEU A 113 -14.05 -2.43 -13.35
C LEU A 113 -12.57 -2.62 -13.67
N LYS A 114 -12.29 -3.40 -14.72
CA LYS A 114 -10.94 -3.51 -15.28
C LYS A 114 -10.70 -2.32 -16.21
N GLU A 115 -9.49 -1.77 -16.16
CA GLU A 115 -9.08 -0.71 -17.07
C GLU A 115 -9.22 -1.14 -18.54
N SER A 116 -9.73 -0.24 -19.37
CA SER A 116 -9.83 -0.39 -20.83
C SER A 116 -9.25 0.85 -21.53
N LYS A 117 -9.41 0.98 -22.85
CA LYS A 117 -8.90 2.16 -23.59
C LYS A 117 -9.46 3.49 -23.07
N TYR A 118 -10.75 3.53 -22.73
CA TYR A 118 -11.43 4.77 -22.31
C TYR A 118 -11.93 4.76 -20.86
N ILE A 119 -12.02 3.58 -20.24
CA ILE A 119 -12.57 3.42 -18.89
C ILE A 119 -11.41 3.19 -17.92
N PRO A 120 -11.32 3.92 -16.79
CA PRO A 120 -10.35 3.63 -15.74
C PRO A 120 -10.67 2.30 -15.04
N ALA A 121 -9.67 1.65 -14.45
CA ALA A 121 -9.94 0.61 -13.46
C ALA A 121 -10.66 1.23 -12.25
N VAL A 122 -11.55 0.47 -11.62
CA VAL A 122 -12.25 0.89 -10.41
C VAL A 122 -12.20 -0.21 -9.35
N VAL A 123 -11.80 0.15 -8.14
CA VAL A 123 -11.71 -0.74 -6.96
C VAL A 123 -12.54 -0.17 -5.83
N LEU A 124 -13.31 -1.05 -5.18
CA LEU A 124 -13.85 -0.83 -3.84
C LEU A 124 -12.95 -1.54 -2.85
N GLY A 125 -12.59 -0.88 -1.76
CA GLY A 125 -11.76 -1.51 -0.75
C GLY A 125 -12.07 -1.05 0.67
N THR A 126 -11.53 -1.81 1.61
CA THR A 126 -11.61 -1.51 3.03
C THR A 126 -10.37 -2.01 3.76
N SER A 127 -10.02 -1.35 4.84
CA SER A 127 -9.06 -1.78 5.86
C SER A 127 -9.72 -1.68 7.23
N ASP A 128 -9.41 -2.63 8.09
CA ASP A 128 -9.92 -2.72 9.47
C ASP A 128 -11.44 -2.50 9.61
N PRO A 129 -12.30 -3.20 8.82
CA PRO A 129 -13.75 -2.96 8.83
C PRO A 129 -14.46 -3.47 10.08
N PHE A 130 -13.82 -4.37 10.84
CA PHE A 130 -14.39 -5.04 12.00
C PHE A 130 -13.49 -4.85 13.22
N THR A 131 -14.08 -4.53 14.37
CA THR A 131 -13.35 -4.45 15.63
C THR A 131 -13.81 -5.60 16.55
N SER A 132 -12.87 -6.18 17.29
CA SER A 132 -13.14 -7.29 18.21
C SER A 132 -14.05 -6.89 19.37
N SER A 133 -14.18 -5.60 19.64
CA SER A 133 -15.01 -5.02 20.71
C SER A 133 -16.47 -4.83 20.24
N GLY A 134 -17.20 -5.94 20.09
CA GLY A 134 -18.67 -5.91 20.02
C GLY A 134 -19.32 -5.92 18.63
N HIS A 135 -18.69 -6.55 17.62
CA HIS A 135 -19.27 -6.75 16.28
C HIS A 135 -19.76 -5.46 15.60
N LYS A 136 -19.15 -4.31 15.92
CA LYS A 136 -19.51 -3.03 15.32
C LYS A 136 -18.76 -2.86 14.00
N PHE A 137 -19.51 -2.79 12.92
CA PHE A 137 -19.00 -2.35 11.62
C PHE A 137 -18.65 -0.87 11.68
N ALA A 138 -17.44 -0.50 11.25
CA ALA A 138 -16.97 0.89 11.21
C ALA A 138 -17.14 1.63 12.55
N SER A 139 -16.38 1.22 13.58
CA SER A 139 -16.45 1.86 14.90
C SER A 139 -15.95 3.30 14.88
N ALA A 140 -16.73 4.23 15.45
CA ALA A 140 -16.35 5.63 15.56
C ALA A 140 -15.26 5.88 16.62
N THR A 141 -15.23 5.03 17.64
CA THR A 141 -14.33 5.12 18.79
C THR A 141 -13.80 3.73 19.17
N GLY A 142 -12.75 3.66 19.99
CA GLY A 142 -12.14 2.39 20.43
C GLY A 142 -11.08 1.85 19.46
N ASN A 143 -11.00 0.52 19.31
CA ASN A 143 -10.14 -0.13 18.30
C ASN A 143 -10.69 0.13 16.89
N GLY A 144 -9.91 -0.15 15.84
CA GLY A 144 -10.27 0.24 14.48
C GLY A 144 -9.44 1.40 13.94
N TYR A 145 -8.19 1.57 14.37
CA TYR A 145 -7.39 2.77 14.06
C TYR A 145 -7.04 2.88 12.58
N PHE A 146 -7.02 1.75 11.86
CA PHE A 146 -6.76 1.70 10.43
C PHE A 146 -8.06 1.58 9.62
N CYS A 147 -9.23 1.82 10.24
CA CYS A 147 -10.52 1.68 9.59
C CYS A 147 -10.64 2.67 8.43
N ARG A 148 -10.77 2.15 7.21
CA ARG A 148 -11.03 2.93 6.00
C ARG A 148 -11.93 2.12 5.06
N TYR A 149 -12.76 2.83 4.34
CA TYR A 149 -13.51 2.39 3.17
C TYR A 149 -13.14 3.33 2.03
N TYR A 150 -13.00 2.80 0.83
CA TYR A 150 -12.62 3.65 -0.28
C TYR A 150 -13.14 3.15 -1.62
N LEU A 151 -13.30 4.11 -2.51
CA LEU A 151 -13.46 3.93 -3.94
C LEU A 151 -12.21 4.50 -4.60
N ALA A 152 -11.53 3.72 -5.42
CA ALA A 152 -10.37 4.16 -6.19
C ALA A 152 -10.62 3.96 -7.68
N ALA A 153 -10.14 4.91 -8.48
CA ALA A 153 -10.10 4.88 -9.92
C ALA A 153 -8.66 5.08 -10.39
N THR A 154 -8.23 4.34 -11.41
CA THR A 154 -6.86 4.43 -11.93
C THR A 154 -6.86 4.32 -13.44
N LYS A 155 -6.04 5.16 -14.08
CA LYS A 155 -5.86 5.20 -15.52
C LYS A 155 -4.39 5.34 -15.86
N HIS A 156 -3.91 4.51 -16.78
CA HIS A 156 -2.57 4.58 -17.31
C HIS A 156 -2.56 5.14 -18.73
N PHE A 157 -1.57 6.00 -18.97
CA PHE A 157 -1.30 6.63 -20.24
C PHE A 157 0.09 6.26 -20.70
N GLN A 158 0.20 5.80 -21.95
CA GLN A 158 1.47 5.52 -22.58
C GLN A 158 2.02 6.81 -23.19
N LEU A 159 3.14 7.31 -22.66
CA LEU A 159 3.86 8.48 -23.16
C LEU A 159 5.10 8.02 -23.92
N GLY A 160 4.88 7.51 -25.15
CA GLY A 160 5.95 6.88 -25.93
C GLY A 160 6.38 5.56 -25.29
N ARG A 161 7.60 5.50 -24.73
CA ARG A 161 8.11 4.31 -24.02
C ARG A 161 7.86 4.36 -22.51
N GLU A 162 7.40 5.50 -22.01
CA GLU A 162 7.14 5.76 -20.59
C GLU A 162 5.68 5.46 -20.25
N THR A 163 5.42 5.07 -19.00
CA THR A 163 4.04 4.90 -18.50
C THR A 163 3.75 5.89 -17.38
N LEU A 164 2.66 6.65 -17.54
CA LEU A 164 2.13 7.57 -16.54
C LEU A 164 0.81 7.02 -15.99
N GLY A 165 0.73 6.72 -14.70
CA GLY A 165 -0.53 6.39 -14.03
C GLY A 165 -1.11 7.63 -13.34
N VAL A 166 -2.41 7.82 -13.47
CA VAL A 166 -3.19 8.84 -12.77
C VAL A 166 -4.22 8.12 -11.91
N HIS A 167 -4.24 8.48 -10.64
CA HIS A 167 -5.00 7.77 -9.62
C HIS A 167 -5.84 8.76 -8.82
N LEU A 168 -7.12 8.44 -8.63
CA LEU A 168 -8.04 9.22 -7.83
C LEU A 168 -8.82 8.28 -6.93
N SER A 169 -9.01 8.67 -5.68
CA SER A 169 -9.73 7.89 -4.70
C SER A 169 -10.50 8.80 -3.75
N TYR A 170 -11.52 8.23 -3.13
CA TYR A 170 -12.24 8.87 -2.04
C TYR A 170 -12.19 7.93 -0.85
N LEU A 171 -11.72 8.47 0.28
CA LEU A 171 -11.58 7.77 1.55
C LEU A 171 -12.73 8.13 2.47
N TYR A 172 -13.21 7.15 3.22
CA TYR A 172 -14.24 7.31 4.23
C TYR A 172 -13.96 6.41 5.45
N ASN A 173 -14.11 6.97 6.64
CA ASN A 173 -14.16 6.26 7.91
C ASN A 173 -15.12 7.00 8.86
N ARG A 174 -15.49 6.33 9.96
CA ARG A 174 -16.37 6.88 11.00
C ARG A 174 -15.62 7.40 12.22
N ARG A 175 -14.28 7.41 12.19
CA ARG A 175 -13.45 7.78 13.33
C ARG A 175 -13.66 9.25 13.69
N GLU A 176 -13.89 9.51 14.97
CA GLU A 176 -14.00 10.87 15.50
C GLU A 176 -12.63 11.49 15.77
N ASP A 177 -11.66 10.67 16.19
CA ASP A 177 -10.31 11.09 16.59
C ASP A 177 -9.32 11.21 15.42
N TYR A 178 -9.57 10.47 14.33
CA TYR A 178 -8.75 10.50 13.13
C TYR A 178 -9.58 10.32 11.84
N PRO A 179 -10.48 11.27 11.53
CA PRO A 179 -11.23 11.25 10.30
C PRO A 179 -10.30 11.48 9.11
N LEU A 180 -10.14 10.47 8.27
CA LEU A 180 -9.36 10.52 7.02
C LEU A 180 -10.32 10.47 5.84
N ASN A 181 -11.24 11.44 5.84
CA ASN A 181 -12.36 11.51 4.91
C ASN A 181 -12.06 12.55 3.85
N GLY A 182 -12.02 12.15 2.59
CA GLY A 182 -11.80 13.09 1.51
C GLY A 182 -11.18 12.46 0.27
N VAL A 183 -10.82 13.35 -0.65
CA VAL A 183 -10.14 12.98 -1.88
C VAL A 183 -8.69 12.63 -1.55
N ALA A 184 -8.23 11.51 -2.11
CA ALA A 184 -6.85 11.10 -2.12
C ALA A 184 -6.48 10.66 -3.53
N GLY A 185 -5.20 10.66 -3.90
CA GLY A 185 -4.79 10.27 -5.24
C GLY A 185 -3.38 10.70 -5.54
N GLY A 186 -2.94 10.46 -6.75
CA GLY A 186 -1.57 10.74 -7.13
C GLY A 186 -1.25 10.35 -8.55
N ILE A 187 0.03 10.46 -8.85
CA ILE A 187 0.60 10.16 -10.15
C ILE A 187 1.73 9.16 -9.95
N THR A 188 1.79 8.18 -10.83
CA THR A 188 2.90 7.24 -10.93
C THR A 188 3.63 7.42 -12.26
N TYR A 189 4.94 7.28 -12.24
CA TYR A 189 5.77 7.39 -13.42
C TYR A 189 6.76 6.22 -13.47
N ASN A 190 6.67 5.42 -14.53
CA ASN A 190 7.55 4.29 -14.77
C ASN A 190 8.50 4.60 -15.94
N PRO A 191 9.79 4.87 -15.64
CA PRO A 191 10.78 5.19 -16.66
C PRO A 191 11.16 3.99 -17.55
N SER A 192 11.28 4.20 -18.85
CA SER A 192 11.66 3.15 -19.81
C SER A 192 13.10 2.67 -19.66
N PHE A 193 13.99 3.53 -19.15
CA PHE A 193 15.38 3.17 -18.84
C PHE A 193 15.50 2.30 -17.57
N ALA A 194 14.48 2.31 -16.70
CA ALA A 194 14.43 1.54 -15.47
C ALA A 194 13.01 0.98 -15.28
N PRO A 195 12.61 -0.03 -16.07
CA PRO A 195 11.21 -0.50 -16.14
C PRO A 195 10.69 -1.09 -14.82
N HIS A 196 11.58 -1.40 -13.87
CA HIS A 196 11.22 -1.87 -12.54
C HIS A 196 11.10 -0.77 -11.48
N LEU A 197 11.44 0.48 -11.83
CA LEU A 197 11.30 1.65 -10.96
C LEU A 197 9.91 2.26 -11.16
N ASN A 198 9.22 2.59 -10.08
CA ASN A 198 7.99 3.38 -10.13
C ASN A 198 8.12 4.59 -9.21
N VAL A 199 8.14 5.80 -9.76
CA VAL A 199 8.18 7.04 -8.99
C VAL A 199 6.76 7.48 -8.68
N ILE A 200 6.50 7.87 -7.44
CA ILE A 200 5.15 8.13 -6.95
C ILE A 200 5.11 9.49 -6.25
N ALA A 201 4.11 10.28 -6.60
CA ALA A 201 3.73 11.49 -5.87
C ALA A 201 2.24 11.44 -5.58
N GLU A 202 1.85 11.66 -4.34
CA GLU A 202 0.47 11.50 -3.90
C GLU A 202 0.04 12.50 -2.83
N TYR A 203 -1.27 12.54 -2.63
CA TYR A 203 -1.97 13.17 -1.52
C TYR A 203 -2.93 12.14 -0.92
N ASP A 204 -2.84 11.88 0.39
CA ASP A 204 -3.53 10.76 1.05
C ASP A 204 -4.78 11.19 1.85
N SER A 205 -5.39 12.32 1.48
CA SER A 205 -6.45 13.06 2.22
C SER A 205 -5.97 13.84 3.45
N LYS A 206 -4.69 13.70 3.82
CA LYS A 206 -4.08 14.43 4.94
C LYS A 206 -2.82 15.15 4.50
N ASP A 207 -1.88 14.41 3.95
CA ASP A 207 -0.53 14.86 3.65
C ASP A 207 -0.14 14.56 2.20
N PHE A 208 0.80 15.35 1.68
CA PHE A 208 1.50 15.01 0.45
C PHE A 208 2.67 14.07 0.76
N ALA A 209 2.89 13.09 -0.10
CA ALA A 209 4.04 12.20 -0.02
C ALA A 209 4.67 12.02 -1.40
N MET A 210 5.97 11.79 -1.39
CA MET A 210 6.71 11.33 -2.56
C MET A 210 7.57 10.15 -2.19
N GLY A 211 7.77 9.26 -3.15
CA GLY A 211 8.51 8.03 -2.94
C GLY A 211 8.78 7.34 -4.25
N ALA A 212 9.40 6.18 -4.16
CA ALA A 212 9.47 5.28 -5.27
C ALA A 212 9.49 3.82 -4.81
N THR A 213 9.14 2.95 -5.73
CA THR A 213 9.28 1.52 -5.55
C THR A 213 10.18 0.92 -6.62
N TYR A 214 10.85 -0.18 -6.28
CA TYR A 214 11.71 -0.89 -7.21
C TYR A 214 11.52 -2.40 -7.09
N LEU A 215 11.26 -3.09 -8.20
CA LEU A 215 11.16 -4.56 -8.22
C LEU A 215 12.48 -5.19 -8.68
N LEU A 216 13.18 -5.81 -7.74
CA LEU A 216 14.42 -6.55 -7.98
C LEU A 216 14.14 -8.06 -8.15
N PHE A 217 14.75 -8.66 -9.18
CA PHE A 217 14.63 -10.10 -9.49
C PHE A 217 13.19 -10.60 -9.63
N ASN A 218 12.24 -9.73 -10.02
CA ASN A 218 10.79 -10.02 -10.07
C ASN A 218 10.13 -10.42 -8.74
N HIS A 219 10.87 -10.45 -7.63
CA HIS A 219 10.40 -10.98 -6.35
C HIS A 219 10.60 -10.00 -5.18
N ILE A 220 11.66 -9.21 -5.16
CA ILE A 220 11.97 -8.34 -4.03
C ILE A 220 11.54 -6.92 -4.39
N HIS A 221 10.49 -6.42 -3.75
CA HIS A 221 9.96 -5.09 -3.96
C HIS A 221 10.40 -4.17 -2.83
N PHE A 222 11.16 -3.14 -3.17
CA PHE A 222 11.59 -2.08 -2.27
C PHE A 222 10.59 -0.93 -2.35
N GLN A 223 10.26 -0.30 -1.22
CA GLN A 223 9.51 0.96 -1.16
C GLN A 223 10.24 1.92 -0.23
N PHE A 224 10.34 3.18 -0.64
CA PHE A 224 10.72 4.28 0.22
C PHE A 224 9.77 5.45 -0.01
N GLU A 225 9.49 6.21 1.04
CA GLU A 225 8.61 7.37 0.98
C GLU A 225 9.02 8.45 1.98
N LEU A 226 8.70 9.69 1.63
CA LEU A 226 8.85 10.87 2.45
C LEU A 226 7.48 11.55 2.57
N GLN A 227 6.80 11.32 3.70
CA GLN A 227 5.56 12.01 4.03
C GLN A 227 5.88 13.46 4.42
N ARG A 228 5.08 14.41 3.92
CA ARG A 228 5.35 15.86 3.98
C ARG A 228 6.76 16.22 3.47
N MET A 229 7.33 15.40 2.59
CA MET A 229 8.71 15.55 2.10
C MET A 229 9.79 15.54 3.20
N LYS A 230 9.46 15.04 4.41
CA LYS A 230 10.31 15.13 5.59
C LYS A 230 10.43 13.81 6.34
N TYR A 231 9.32 13.11 6.50
CA TYR A 231 9.22 11.96 7.39
C TYR A 231 9.38 10.67 6.61
N PHE A 232 10.49 9.99 6.84
CA PHE A 232 10.87 8.78 6.11
C PHE A 232 10.09 7.56 6.60
N SER A 233 9.52 6.81 5.68
CA SER A 233 9.04 5.43 5.87
C SER A 233 9.50 4.56 4.70
N GLY A 234 9.50 3.25 4.88
CA GLY A 234 9.94 2.36 3.82
C GLY A 234 10.14 0.93 4.26
N GLY A 235 10.27 0.03 3.31
CA GLY A 235 10.33 -1.39 3.60
C GLY A 235 10.56 -2.27 2.39
N LEU A 236 10.43 -3.57 2.66
CA LEU A 236 10.69 -4.64 1.73
C LEU A 236 9.47 -5.56 1.66
N CYS A 237 9.21 -6.07 0.47
CA CYS A 237 8.20 -7.09 0.23
C CYS A 237 8.76 -8.17 -0.68
N TYR A 238 8.56 -9.43 -0.29
CA TYR A 238 8.80 -10.57 -1.13
C TYR A 238 7.50 -11.01 -1.82
N LYS A 239 7.50 -11.01 -3.15
CA LYS A 239 6.40 -11.43 -4.01
C LYS A 239 6.62 -12.88 -4.44
N ILE A 240 5.61 -13.71 -4.25
CA ILE A 240 5.57 -15.12 -4.65
C ILE A 240 4.42 -15.26 -5.64
N TYR A 241 4.68 -15.86 -6.80
CA TYR A 241 3.66 -16.17 -7.79
C TYR A 241 3.38 -17.66 -7.75
N LEU A 242 2.19 -18.05 -7.26
CA LEU A 242 1.79 -19.45 -7.17
C LEU A 242 1.34 -19.95 -8.56
N ARG A 243 1.55 -21.25 -8.81
CA ARG A 243 1.17 -21.88 -10.08
C ARG A 243 -0.32 -22.23 -10.14
#